data_AF-A0AAU4FZR6-F1
#
_entry.id   AF-A0AAU4FZR6-F1
#
_cell.length_a   1.000
_cell.length_b   1.000
_cell.length_c   1.000
_cell.angle_alpha   90.00
_cell.angle_beta   90.00
_cell.angle_gamma   90.00
#
_symmetry.space_group_name_H-M   'P 1'
#
loop_
_entity.id
_entity.type
_entity.pdbx_description
1 polymer ?
#
loop_
_entity_poly.entity_id
_entity_poly.type
_entity_poly.pdbx_seq_one_letter_code
_entity_poly.pdbx_strand_id
1 'polypeptide(L)'
;MHSTGWHYEQAIPTVDMAGRPTEVIVGLIERDDRLSAALRIDGGPTALVPLETGGELLKALRQTLESWWKLDGHRDIAPEPRTGGN
;
A
#
# COMPACT_ATOMS: atom_id res chain seq x y z
N MET A 1 -9.84 -22.13 -13.94
CA MET A 1 -8.70 -21.18 -13.84
C MET A 1 -7.98 -21.50 -12.56
N HIS A 2 -6.75 -22.03 -12.66
CA HIS A 2 -5.96 -22.38 -11.48
C HIS A 2 -5.34 -21.08 -10.96
N SER A 3 -5.84 -20.56 -9.84
CA SER A 3 -5.22 -19.46 -9.10
C SER A 3 -3.95 -19.97 -8.43
N THR A 4 -2.91 -20.23 -9.22
CA THR A 4 -1.66 -20.80 -8.73
C THR A 4 -0.82 -19.72 -8.06
N GLY A 5 -0.78 -19.77 -6.73
CA GLY A 5 0.39 -19.34 -5.98
C GLY A 5 0.16 -18.30 -4.89
N TRP A 6 -1.03 -17.70 -4.71
CA TRP A 6 -1.28 -16.73 -3.63
C TRP A 6 -2.13 -17.33 -2.50
N HIS A 7 -1.79 -16.97 -1.27
CA HIS A 7 -2.46 -17.37 -0.03
C HIS A 7 -2.63 -16.15 0.87
N TYR A 8 -3.71 -16.13 1.65
CA TYR A 8 -4.02 -15.04 2.59
C TYR A 8 -4.00 -13.65 1.91
N GLU A 9 -4.59 -13.55 0.73
CA GLU A 9 -4.67 -12.31 -0.04
C GLU A 9 -5.53 -11.27 0.68
N GLN A 10 -5.01 -10.04 0.75
CA GLN A 10 -5.72 -8.86 1.20
C GLN A 10 -5.58 -7.78 0.13
N ALA A 11 -6.71 -7.36 -0.45
CA ALA A 11 -6.79 -6.19 -1.30
C ALA A 11 -7.00 -4.93 -0.45
N ILE A 12 -6.26 -3.87 -0.79
CA ILE A 12 -6.32 -2.56 -0.15
C ILE A 12 -6.61 -1.53 -1.25
N PRO A 13 -7.84 -1.02 -1.35
CA PRO A 13 -8.18 0.02 -2.31
C PRO A 13 -7.41 1.31 -2.03
N THR A 14 -6.87 1.93 -3.07
CA THR A 14 -6.16 3.21 -3.01
C THR A 14 -6.30 3.98 -4.34
N VAL A 15 -5.55 5.07 -4.49
CA VAL A 15 -5.45 5.85 -5.72
C VAL A 15 -4.00 5.97 -6.17
N ASP A 16 -3.77 5.97 -7.47
CA ASP A 16 -2.45 6.21 -8.05
C ASP A 16 -2.10 7.71 -8.10
N MET A 17 -0.89 8.03 -8.57
CA MET A 17 -0.41 9.42 -8.72
C MET A 17 -1.24 10.27 -9.70
N ALA A 18 -2.07 9.64 -10.54
CA ALA A 18 -2.97 10.30 -11.47
C ALA A 18 -4.41 10.39 -10.91
N GLY A 19 -4.65 9.98 -9.66
CA GLY A 19 -5.95 9.98 -9.01
C GLY A 19 -6.89 8.85 -9.46
N ARG A 20 -6.37 7.84 -10.16
CA ARG A 20 -7.17 6.69 -10.62
C ARG A 20 -7.27 5.64 -9.52
N PRO A 21 -8.43 4.99 -9.35
CA PRO A 21 -8.55 3.86 -8.44
C PRO A 21 -7.55 2.75 -8.78
N THR A 22 -6.90 2.20 -7.77
CA THR A 22 -5.96 1.07 -7.89
C THR A 22 -6.03 0.24 -6.61
N GLU A 23 -5.70 -1.04 -6.69
CA GLU A 23 -5.67 -1.94 -5.55
C GLU A 23 -4.24 -2.37 -5.23
N VAL A 24 -3.82 -2.23 -3.99
CA VAL A 24 -2.61 -2.87 -3.50
C VAL A 24 -2.99 -4.22 -2.93
N ILE A 25 -2.46 -5.30 -3.49
CA ILE A 25 -2.70 -6.66 -3.03
C ILE A 25 -1.48 -7.13 -2.26
N VAL A 26 -1.69 -7.57 -1.03
CA VAL A 26 -0.68 -8.13 -0.14
C VAL A 26 -1.08 -9.56 0.23
N GLY A 27 -0.11 -10.46 0.30
CA GLY A 27 -0.37 -11.86 0.66
C GLY A 27 0.90 -12.66 0.74
N LEU A 28 0.76 -13.98 0.80
CA LEU A 28 1.85 -14.92 0.72
C LEU A 28 1.84 -15.60 -0.65
N ILE A 29 3.00 -15.81 -1.25
CA ILE A 29 3.13 -16.63 -2.45
C ILE A 29 3.96 -17.88 -2.20
N GLU A 30 3.55 -18.99 -2.83
CA GLU A 30 4.31 -20.23 -2.83
C GLU A 30 5.41 -20.19 -3.90
N ARG A 31 6.66 -20.35 -3.47
CA ARG A 31 7.84 -20.40 -4.33
C ARG A 31 8.85 -21.38 -3.75
N ASP A 32 9.34 -22.31 -4.56
CA ASP A 32 10.36 -23.28 -4.15
C ASP A 32 9.99 -24.02 -2.83
N ASP A 33 8.72 -24.47 -2.74
CA ASP A 33 8.11 -25.13 -1.57
C ASP A 33 8.09 -24.28 -0.28
N ARG A 34 8.21 -22.95 -0.40
CA ARG A 34 8.16 -22.01 0.74
C ARG A 34 7.19 -20.86 0.48
N LEU A 35 6.51 -20.42 1.54
CA LEU A 35 5.72 -19.20 1.52
C LEU A 35 6.61 -17.97 1.68
N SER A 36 6.44 -17.00 0.79
CA SER A 36 7.11 -15.70 0.84
C SER A 36 6.07 -14.58 0.86
N ALA A 37 6.26 -13.55 1.70
CA ALA A 37 5.40 -12.38 1.62
C ALA A 37 5.60 -11.68 0.28
N ALA A 38 4.52 -11.15 -0.28
CA ALA A 38 4.54 -10.49 -1.55
C ALA A 38 3.50 -9.38 -1.62
N LEU A 39 3.78 -8.41 -2.50
CA LEU A 39 2.89 -7.32 -2.84
C LEU A 39 2.83 -7.16 -4.36
N ARG A 40 1.65 -6.85 -4.88
CA ARG A 40 1.44 -6.39 -6.25
C ARG A 40 0.45 -5.22 -6.26
N ILE A 41 0.49 -4.43 -7.33
CA ILE A 41 -0.47 -3.35 -7.58
C ILE A 41 -1.36 -3.82 -8.72
N ASP A 42 -2.66 -3.86 -8.49
CA ASP A 42 -3.68 -4.45 -9.35
C ASP A 42 -3.26 -5.87 -9.81
N GLY A 43 -3.09 -6.07 -11.11
CA GLY A 43 -2.55 -7.29 -11.71
C GLY A 43 -1.09 -7.19 -12.15
N GLY A 44 -0.35 -6.18 -11.66
CA GLY A 44 1.02 -5.89 -12.03
C GLY A 44 2.05 -6.90 -11.50
N PRO A 45 3.35 -6.63 -11.72
CA PRO A 45 4.43 -7.49 -11.28
C PRO A 45 4.41 -7.71 -9.76
N THR A 46 4.68 -8.95 -9.35
CA THR A 46 4.82 -9.31 -7.93
C THR A 46 6.19 -8.90 -7.40
N ALA A 47 6.20 -8.13 -6.32
CA ALA A 47 7.40 -7.83 -5.54
C ALA A 47 7.45 -8.74 -4.30
N LEU A 48 8.60 -9.38 -4.05
CA LEU A 48 8.83 -10.18 -2.86
C LEU A 48 9.21 -9.30 -1.68
N VAL A 49 8.63 -9.60 -0.52
CA VAL A 49 8.92 -8.96 0.76
C VAL A 49 9.66 -9.98 1.63
N PRO A 50 10.92 -9.71 2.04
CA PRO A 50 11.65 -10.63 2.91
C PRO A 50 10.92 -10.78 4.25
N LEU A 51 10.60 -12.02 4.64
CA LEU A 51 9.87 -12.27 5.89
C LEU A 51 10.74 -12.00 7.13
N GLU A 52 12.04 -12.32 7.07
CA GLU A 52 12.99 -12.21 8.19
C GLU A 52 13.16 -10.77 8.68
N THR A 53 13.11 -9.81 7.75
CA THR A 53 13.16 -8.37 8.04
C THR A 53 11.82 -7.68 7.83
N GLY A 54 10.77 -8.45 7.46
CA GLY A 54 9.49 -7.93 7.01
C GLY A 54 8.78 -7.11 8.08
N GLY A 55 8.87 -7.51 9.36
CA GLY A 55 8.33 -6.75 10.47
C GLY A 55 8.95 -5.35 10.61
N GLU A 56 10.28 -5.26 10.55
CA GLU A 56 10.99 -3.98 10.64
C GLU A 56 10.80 -3.14 9.36
N LEU A 57 10.73 -3.75 8.18
CA LEU A 57 10.42 -3.07 6.93
C LEU A 57 9.01 -2.46 6.94
N LEU A 58 8.01 -3.22 7.36
CA LEU A 58 6.62 -2.74 7.47
C LEU A 58 6.51 -1.61 8.50
N LYS A 59 7.24 -1.71 9.61
CA LYS A 59 7.32 -0.66 10.63
C LYS A 59 7.96 0.61 10.07
N ALA A 60 9.08 0.50 9.37
CA ALA A 60 9.74 1.63 8.72
C ALA A 60 8.83 2.28 7.68
N LEU A 61 8.20 1.49 6.82
CA LEU A 61 7.24 1.97 5.82
C LEU A 61 6.08 2.73 6.48
N ARG A 62 5.47 2.15 7.52
CA ARG A 62 4.41 2.81 8.30
C ARG A 62 4.87 4.14 8.87
N GLN A 63 6.04 4.18 9.50
CA GLN A 63 6.60 5.40 10.09
C GLN A 63 6.87 6.48 9.05
N THR A 64 7.37 6.10 7.88
CA THR A 64 7.58 7.03 6.75
C THR A 64 6.26 7.62 6.26
N LEU A 65 5.22 6.80 6.07
CA LEU A 65 3.89 7.25 5.65
C LEU A 65 3.24 8.16 6.70
N GLU A 66 3.31 7.81 7.98
CA GLU A 66 2.81 8.65 9.07
C GLU A 66 3.56 9.98 9.15
N SER A 67 4.86 9.98 8.90
CA SER A 67 5.68 11.20 8.88
C SER A 67 5.35 12.09 7.69
N TRP A 68 5.19 11.51 6.50
CA TRP A 68 4.73 12.24 5.32
C TRP A 68 3.34 12.85 5.56
N TRP A 69 2.39 12.09 6.10
CA TRP A 69 1.05 12.59 6.43
C TRP A 69 1.08 13.78 7.39
N LYS A 70 1.95 13.72 8.42
CA LYS A 70 2.13 14.86 9.35
C LYS A 70 2.73 16.09 8.67
N LEU A 71 3.58 15.91 7.66
CA LEU A 71 4.26 17.01 6.96
C LEU A 71 3.39 17.64 5.87
N ASP A 72 2.68 16.83 5.09
CA ASP A 72 2.00 17.25 3.86
C ASP A 72 0.48 17.09 3.95
N GLY A 73 -0.01 16.05 4.63
CA GLY A 73 -1.44 15.81 4.84
C GLY A 73 -2.16 16.86 5.70
N HIS A 74 -1.43 17.81 6.33
CA HIS A 74 -2.02 18.97 6.99
C HIS A 74 -2.42 20.09 6.01
N ARG A 75 -1.93 20.06 4.76
CA ARG A 75 -2.27 21.07 3.74
C ARG A 75 -3.60 20.80 3.04
N ASP A 76 -3.99 19.55 2.87
CA ASP A 76 -5.22 19.18 2.14
C ASP A 76 -6.51 19.25 2.97
N ILE A 77 -6.43 19.51 4.29
CA ILE A 77 -7.61 19.61 5.18
C ILE A 77 -7.80 21.02 5.74
N ALA A 78 -7.07 22.03 5.25
CA ALA A 78 -7.43 23.41 5.56
C ALA A 78 -8.64 23.79 4.68
N PRO A 79 -9.88 23.87 5.19
CA PRO A 79 -10.93 24.52 4.43
C PRO A 79 -10.47 25.95 4.14
N GLU A 80 -10.49 26.35 2.88
CA GLU A 80 -10.26 27.75 2.51
C GLU A 80 -11.14 28.65 3.41
N PRO A 81 -10.61 29.73 3.99
CA PRO A 81 -11.44 30.67 4.70
C PRO A 81 -12.42 31.24 3.68
N ARG A 82 -13.71 30.93 3.86
CA ARG A 82 -14.79 31.54 3.08
C ARG A 82 -14.72 33.05 3.30
N THR A 83 -14.03 33.73 2.39
CA THR A 83 -14.07 35.18 2.29
C THR A 83 -15.33 35.51 1.52
N GLY A 84 -16.46 35.53 2.22
CA GLY A 84 -17.67 36.26 1.83
C GLY A 84 -17.99 37.17 3.01
N GLY A 85 -18.00 38.49 2.91
CA GLY A 85 -18.39 39.31 1.78
C GLY A 85 -19.90 39.54 1.82
N ASN A 86 -20.40 40.18 2.87
CA ASN A 86 -21.30 41.35 2.84
C ASN A 86 -21.55 41.87 4.26
#